data_AF-A0A8E2B1P6-F1
#
_entry.id   AF-A0A8E2B1P6-F1
#
_cell.length_a   1.000
_cell.length_b   1.000
_cell.length_c   1.000
_cell.angle_alpha   90.00
_cell.angle_beta   90.00
_cell.angle_gamma   90.00
#
_symmetry.space_group_name_H-M   'P 1'
#
loop_
_entity.id
_entity.type
_entity.pdbx_description
1 polymer ?
#
loop_
_entity_poly.entity_id
_entity_poly.type
_entity_poly.pdbx_seq_one_letter_code
_entity_poly.pdbx_strand_id
1 'polypeptide(L)'
;WLYFAAFSAALVGWYKLAPSADEDSSIKHWLAQYRESRTLWEDVSIKHIIACLEQAKNTMVYREAKVEPVHRYRYPQRFEQYSPFLQPVGFDLDPGNVEVKA
;
A
#
# COMPACT_ATOMS: atom_id res chain seq x y z
N TRP A 1 -23.14 47.69 -26.47
CA TRP A 1 -23.70 46.79 -27.50
C TRP A 1 -22.79 46.62 -28.72
N LEU A 2 -22.42 47.69 -29.43
CA LEU A 2 -21.59 47.57 -30.64
C LEU A 2 -20.19 46.98 -30.38
N TYR A 3 -19.52 47.41 -29.30
CA TYR A 3 -18.25 46.80 -28.86
C TYR A 3 -18.37 45.31 -28.51
N PHE A 4 -19.51 44.91 -27.93
CA PHE A 4 -19.77 43.52 -27.58
C PHE A 4 -19.94 42.66 -28.84
N ALA A 5 -20.70 43.17 -29.82
CA ALA A 5 -20.87 42.51 -31.11
C ALA A 5 -19.56 42.42 -31.92
N ALA A 6 -18.73 43.47 -31.87
CA ALA A 6 -17.42 43.49 -32.51
C ALA A 6 -16.46 42.48 -31.84
N PHE A 7 -16.45 42.43 -30.51
CA PHE A 7 -15.64 41.47 -29.76
C PHE A 7 -16.09 40.03 -30.00
N SER A 8 -17.40 39.77 -30.03
CA SER A 8 -17.93 38.43 -30.33
C SER A 8 -17.60 38.00 -31.76
N ALA A 9 -17.67 38.92 -32.73
CA ALA A 9 -17.29 38.64 -34.11
C ALA A 9 -15.78 38.34 -34.22
N ALA A 10 -14.94 39.09 -33.50
CA ALA A 10 -13.50 38.86 -33.46
C ALA A 10 -13.16 37.49 -32.84
N LEU A 11 -13.83 37.10 -31.75
CA LEU A 11 -13.66 35.79 -31.12
C LEU A 11 -14.06 34.64 -32.05
N VAL A 12 -15.20 34.76 -32.74
CA VAL A 12 -15.67 33.74 -33.68
C VAL A 12 -14.74 33.65 -34.89
N GLY A 13 -14.28 34.79 -35.41
CA GLY A 13 -13.30 34.85 -36.48
C GLY A 13 -11.98 34.19 -36.07
N TRP A 14 -11.46 34.52 -34.88
CA TRP A 14 -10.27 33.90 -34.33
C TRP A 14 -10.43 32.38 -34.17
N TYR A 15 -11.55 31.91 -33.65
CA TYR A 15 -11.79 30.48 -33.48
C TYR A 15 -11.86 29.72 -34.81
N LYS A 16 -12.52 30.28 -35.83
CA LYS A 16 -12.64 29.64 -37.15
C LYS A 16 -11.35 29.70 -37.97
N LEU A 17 -10.56 30.76 -37.82
CA LEU A 17 -9.32 30.95 -38.55
C LEU A 17 -8.07 30.51 -37.77
N ALA A 18 -8.25 30.05 -36.52
CA ALA A 18 -7.16 29.51 -35.75
C ALA A 18 -6.61 28.27 -36.50
N PRO A 19 -5.29 28.24 -36.76
CA PRO A 19 -4.68 27.08 -37.38
C PRO A 19 -5.00 25.84 -36.56
N SER A 20 -5.41 24.78 -37.25
CA SER A 20 -5.78 23.53 -36.59
C SER A 20 -4.58 23.00 -35.78
N ALA A 21 -4.85 22.27 -34.70
CA ALA A 21 -3.81 21.69 -33.86
C ALA A 21 -2.89 20.70 -34.59
N ASP A 22 -3.11 20.45 -35.89
CA ASP A 22 -2.32 19.56 -36.75
C ASP A 22 -1.35 20.32 -37.67
N GLU A 23 -1.64 21.58 -38.02
CA GLU A 23 -0.72 22.41 -38.81
C GLU A 23 0.57 22.68 -38.05
N ASP A 24 1.70 22.65 -38.76
CA ASP A 24 3.05 22.89 -38.26
C ASP A 24 3.21 24.38 -37.89
N SER A 25 2.60 24.76 -36.76
CA SER A 25 2.59 26.14 -36.32
C SER A 25 3.94 26.49 -35.68
N SER A 26 4.42 27.71 -35.92
CA SER A 26 5.62 28.26 -35.28
C SER A 26 5.56 28.14 -33.74
N ILE A 27 4.35 28.18 -33.17
CA ILE A 27 4.08 27.98 -31.75
C ILE A 27 4.42 26.54 -31.32
N LYS A 28 4.08 25.51 -32.10
CA LYS A 28 4.48 24.13 -31.79
C LYS A 28 5.99 23.97 -31.79
N HIS A 29 6.69 24.56 -32.76
CA HIS A 29 8.16 24.53 -32.83
C HIS A 29 8.79 25.23 -31.62
N TRP A 30 8.27 26.41 -31.25
CA TRP A 30 8.70 27.12 -30.04
C TRP A 30 8.43 26.29 -28.78
N LEU A 31 7.24 25.70 -28.65
CA LEU A 31 6.89 24.86 -27.52
C LEU A 31 7.75 23.58 -27.46
N ALA A 32 8.07 22.99 -28.61
CA ALA A 32 8.92 21.81 -28.71
C ALA A 32 10.35 22.09 -28.24
N GLN A 33 10.85 23.32 -28.39
CA GLN A 33 12.16 23.72 -27.87
C GLN A 33 12.23 23.71 -26.33
N TYR A 34 11.11 24.00 -25.66
CA TYR A 34 11.02 24.00 -24.20
C TYR A 34 10.45 22.70 -23.62
N ARG A 35 9.93 21.81 -24.47
CA ARG A 35 9.41 20.53 -24.03
C ARG A 35 10.59 19.65 -23.64
N GLU A 36 10.63 19.24 -22.38
CA GLU A 36 11.64 18.28 -21.90
C GLU A 36 11.66 17.03 -22.77
N SER A 37 12.86 16.51 -23.03
CA SER A 37 13.05 15.33 -23.85
C SER A 37 12.23 14.17 -23.27
N ARG A 38 11.50 13.46 -24.15
CA ARG A 38 10.78 12.24 -23.80
C ARG A 38 11.65 11.24 -23.04
N THR A 39 12.94 11.17 -23.38
CA THR A 39 13.92 10.28 -22.74
C THR A 39 14.13 10.59 -21.26
N LEU A 40 14.01 11.85 -20.83
CA LEU A 40 14.14 12.23 -19.42
C LEU A 40 12.97 11.67 -18.60
N TRP A 41 11.75 11.78 -19.12
CA TRP A 41 10.57 11.24 -18.45
C TRP A 41 10.58 9.72 -18.38
N GLU A 42 11.05 9.06 -19.43
CA GLU A 42 11.27 7.60 -19.44
C GLU A 42 12.27 7.20 -18.35
N ASP A 43 13.45 7.84 -18.27
CA ASP A 43 14.45 7.55 -17.24
C ASP A 43 13.94 7.83 -15.81
N VAL A 44 13.24 8.95 -15.59
CA VAL A 44 12.62 9.28 -14.30
C VAL A 44 11.57 8.24 -13.91
N SER A 45 10.72 7.82 -14.84
CA SER A 45 9.70 6.80 -14.57
C SER A 45 10.32 5.46 -14.20
N ILE A 46 11.38 5.05 -14.88
CA ILE A 46 12.11 3.80 -14.57
C ILE A 46 12.71 3.87 -13.16
N LYS A 47 13.39 4.97 -12.83
CA LYS A 47 13.94 5.19 -11.48
C LYS A 47 12.86 5.11 -10.40
N HIS A 48 11.69 5.71 -10.67
CA HIS A 48 10.58 5.68 -9.73
C HIS A 48 10.01 4.27 -9.54
N ILE A 49 9.87 3.49 -10.62
CA ILE A 49 9.41 2.09 -10.55
C ILE A 49 10.37 1.25 -9.70
N ILE A 50 11.68 1.43 -9.88
CA ILE A 50 12.70 0.71 -9.09
C ILE A 50 12.56 1.07 -7.60
N ALA A 51 12.44 2.36 -7.26
CA ALA A 51 12.27 2.80 -5.88
C ALA A 51 10.99 2.24 -5.23
N CYS A 52 9.87 2.22 -5.96
CA CYS A 52 8.63 1.62 -5.50
C CYS A 52 8.77 0.12 -5.24
N LEU A 53 9.50 -0.61 -6.09
CA LEU A 53 9.76 -2.03 -5.92
C LEU A 53 10.59 -2.29 -4.66
N GLU A 54 11.62 -1.48 -4.43
CA GLU A 54 12.46 -1.58 -3.23
C GLU A 54 11.65 -1.30 -1.95
N GLN A 55 10.80 -0.27 -1.96
CA GLN A 55 9.91 0.04 -0.85
C GLN A 55 8.91 -1.10 -0.58
N ALA A 56 8.34 -1.69 -1.63
CA ALA A 56 7.43 -2.83 -1.50
C ALA A 56 8.14 -4.04 -0.88
N LYS A 57 9.35 -4.36 -1.35
CA LYS A 57 10.18 -5.43 -0.79
C LYS A 57 10.47 -5.22 0.69
N ASN A 58 10.91 -4.02 1.07
CA ASN A 58 11.18 -3.70 2.48
C ASN A 58 9.92 -3.83 3.33
N THR A 59 8.77 -3.37 2.82
CA THR A 59 7.49 -3.49 3.53
C THR A 59 7.09 -4.95 3.73
N MET A 60 7.32 -5.84 2.76
CA MET A 60 7.08 -7.27 2.93
C MET A 60 7.98 -7.86 4.02
N VAL A 61 9.27 -7.53 4.03
CA VAL A 61 10.21 -7.98 5.07
C VAL A 61 9.74 -7.57 6.46
N TYR A 62 9.33 -6.31 6.65
CA TYR A 62 8.84 -5.84 7.95
C TYR A 62 7.50 -6.45 8.36
N ARG A 63 6.61 -6.74 7.40
CA ARG A 63 5.31 -7.38 7.69
C ARG A 63 5.46 -8.85 8.04
N GLU A 64 6.39 -9.55 7.39
CA GLU A 64 6.68 -10.96 7.67
C GLU A 64 7.52 -11.15 8.92
N ALA A 65 8.30 -10.14 9.32
CA ALA A 65 9.00 -10.11 10.59
C ALA A 65 8.00 -10.08 11.76
N LYS A 66 7.60 -11.26 12.22
CA LYS A 66 6.84 -11.42 13.46
C LYS A 66 7.77 -11.14 14.63
N VAL A 67 7.32 -10.31 15.58
CA VAL A 67 7.95 -10.21 16.89
C VAL A 67 7.90 -11.59 17.54
N GLU A 68 9.01 -12.03 18.13
CA GLU A 68 9.06 -13.31 18.84
C GLU A 68 7.91 -13.36 19.85
N PRO A 69 7.08 -14.42 19.85
CA PRO A 69 5.94 -14.51 20.75
C PRO A 69 6.44 -14.58 22.20
N VAL A 70 6.44 -13.43 22.89
CA VAL A 70 6.80 -13.38 24.31
C VAL A 70 5.62 -13.89 25.13
N HIS A 71 5.70 -15.15 25.54
CA HIS A 71 4.75 -15.74 26.48
C HIS A 71 5.00 -15.18 27.89
N ARG A 72 4.25 -14.14 28.27
CA ARG A 72 4.30 -13.57 29.64
C ARG A 72 3.36 -14.35 30.55
N TYR A 73 3.89 -15.39 31.19
CA TYR A 73 3.13 -16.14 32.19
C TYR A 73 3.01 -15.32 33.49
N ARG A 74 1.78 -14.97 33.89
CA ARG A 74 1.50 -14.29 35.17
C ARG A 74 1.59 -15.22 36.39
N TYR A 75 1.52 -16.53 36.17
CA TYR A 75 1.53 -17.55 37.22
C TYR A 75 2.40 -18.74 36.82
N PRO A 76 3.73 -18.68 37.05
CA PRO A 76 4.64 -19.80 36.73
C PRO A 76 4.32 -21.06 37.54
N GLN A 77 3.65 -20.93 38.69
CA GLN A 77 3.26 -22.07 39.55
C GLN A 77 2.34 -23.09 38.87
N ARG A 78 1.60 -22.72 37.81
CA ARG A 78 0.77 -23.68 37.08
C ARG A 78 1.59 -24.62 36.17
N PHE A 79 2.83 -24.28 35.83
CA PHE A 79 3.70 -25.17 35.06
C PHE A 79 4.16 -26.37 35.88
N GLU A 80 4.32 -26.21 37.20
CA GLU A 80 4.73 -27.29 38.10
C GLU A 80 3.54 -28.11 38.62
N GLN A 81 2.30 -27.69 38.36
CA GLN A 81 1.08 -28.44 38.70
C GLN A 81 0.75 -29.57 37.70
N TYR A 82 1.73 -30.06 36.95
CA TYR A 82 1.55 -31.29 36.18
C TYR A 82 1.69 -32.51 37.11
N SER A 83 0.56 -32.96 37.64
CA SER A 83 0.45 -34.32 38.14
C SER A 83 0.64 -35.28 36.95
N PRO A 84 1.50 -36.32 37.04
CA PRO A 84 1.62 -37.35 36.01
C PRO A 84 0.29 -38.06 35.70
N PHE A 85 -0.67 -37.94 36.61
CA PHE A 85 -2.00 -38.54 36.54
C PHE A 85 -3.10 -37.54 36.21
N LEU A 86 -2.76 -36.31 35.78
CA LEU A 86 -3.72 -35.26 35.38
C LEU A 86 -4.68 -34.82 36.52
N GLN A 87 -4.33 -35.10 37.77
CA GLN A 87 -5.17 -34.78 38.93
C GLN A 87 -4.79 -33.41 39.52
N PRO A 88 -5.76 -32.51 39.77
CA PRO A 88 -5.51 -31.25 40.46
C PRO A 88 -5.16 -31.51 41.94
N VAL A 89 -4.26 -30.70 42.49
CA VAL A 89 -3.88 -30.77 43.91
C VAL A 89 -5.11 -30.42 44.77
N GLY A 90 -5.48 -31.29 45.70
CA GLY A 90 -6.68 -31.14 46.54
C GLY A 90 -7.90 -31.97 46.10
N PHE A 91 -7.76 -32.87 45.13
CA PHE A 91 -8.78 -33.86 44.82
C PHE A 91 -8.68 -35.05 45.78
N ASP A 92 -9.74 -35.28 46.58
CA ASP A 92 -9.88 -36.46 47.43
C ASP A 92 -10.72 -37.50 46.67
N LEU A 93 -10.11 -38.66 46.38
CA LEU A 93 -10.77 -39.76 45.67
C LEU A 93 -11.52 -40.61 46.70
N ASP A 94 -12.86 -40.64 46.64
CA ASP A 94 -13.66 -41.56 47.43
C ASP A 94 -13.52 -42.99 46.86
N PRO A 95 -12.87 -43.93 47.56
CA PRO A 95 -12.64 -45.28 47.07
C PRO A 95 -13.83 -46.22 47.31
N GLY A 96 -14.97 -45.72 47.82
CA GLY A 96 -16.08 -46.55 48.31
C GLY A 96 -16.71 -47.52 47.30
N ASN A 97 -16.42 -47.40 45.99
CA ASN A 97 -17.02 -48.21 44.94
C ASN A 97 -16.00 -48.89 44.01
N VAL A 98 -14.79 -49.18 44.51
CA VAL A 98 -13.77 -49.91 43.74
C VAL A 98 -13.92 -51.41 43.98
N GLU A 99 -14.50 -52.12 43.01
CA GLU A 99 -14.55 -53.59 42.99
C GLU A 99 -13.36 -54.15 42.19
N VAL A 100 -12.58 -55.05 42.80
CA VAL A 100 -11.48 -55.74 42.12
C VAL A 100 -12.07 -56.85 41.25
N LYS A 101 -11.87 -56.76 39.94
CA LYS A 101 -12.28 -57.79 38.99
C LYS A 101 -11.29 -58.96 39.05
N ALA A 102 -11.75 -60.11 39.55
CA ALA A 102 -11.04 -61.38 39.49
C ALA A 102 -11.06 -61.98 38.08
#